data_AF-A0A4S1FWR6-F1
#
_entry.id   AF-A0A4S1FWR6-F1
#
_cell.length_a   1.000
_cell.length_b   1.000
_cell.length_c   1.000
_cell.angle_alpha   90.00
_cell.angle_beta   90.00
_cell.angle_gamma   90.00
#
_symmetry.space_group_name_H-M   'P 1'
#
loop_
_entity.id
_entity.type
_entity.pdbx_description
1 polymer ?
#
loop_
_entity_poly.entity_id
_entity_poly.type
_entity_poly.pdbx_seq_one_letter_code
_entity_poly.pdbx_strand_id
1 'polypeptide(L)'
;LLKGVSVVTRPRLSHLAYAGSKKLTRLPRRTAIVAFSADEVYAIAELIRRQQGGAAVVLGALSPRTRNAQVEIFQSGDVDYLVATDA
;
A
#
# COMPACT_ATOMS: atom_id res chain seq x y z
N LEU A 1 20.00 -23.84 -19.02
CA LEU A 1 20.87 -22.67 -18.72
C LEU A 1 21.57 -22.27 -20.00
N LEU A 2 21.43 -21.01 -20.44
CA LEU A 2 22.11 -20.48 -21.63
C LEU A 2 23.62 -20.42 -21.36
N LYS A 3 24.44 -21.01 -22.25
CA LYS A 3 25.90 -20.98 -22.13
C LYS A 3 26.40 -19.53 -22.18
N GLY A 4 27.30 -19.17 -21.27
CA GLY A 4 27.95 -17.85 -21.24
C GLY A 4 27.23 -16.74 -20.47
N VAL A 5 26.12 -17.03 -19.77
CA VAL A 5 25.38 -16.03 -18.97
C VAL A 5 25.59 -16.25 -17.47
N SER A 6 26.00 -15.22 -16.75
CA SER A 6 26.01 -15.21 -15.28
C SER A 6 24.65 -14.81 -14.73
N VAL A 7 24.04 -15.66 -13.91
CA VAL A 7 22.78 -15.36 -13.20
C VAL A 7 23.08 -15.06 -11.74
N VAL A 8 22.60 -13.93 -11.23
CA VAL A 8 22.69 -13.55 -9.81
C VAL A 8 21.30 -13.54 -9.21
N THR A 9 21.06 -14.40 -8.22
CA THR A 9 19.80 -14.45 -7.46
C THR A 9 19.94 -13.67 -6.16
N ARG A 10 18.96 -12.84 -5.84
CA ARG A 10 18.87 -12.16 -4.54
C ARG A 10 17.63 -12.67 -3.80
N PRO A 11 17.77 -13.38 -2.67
CA PRO A 11 16.62 -13.80 -1.90
C PRO A 11 15.91 -12.59 -1.29
N ARG A 12 14.63 -12.75 -0.97
CA ARG A 12 13.89 -11.73 -0.20
C ARG A 12 14.54 -11.57 1.17
N LEU A 13 14.63 -10.33 1.63
CA LEU A 13 15.07 -10.01 3.00
C LEU A 13 13.99 -10.33 4.05
N SER A 14 12.73 -10.42 3.62
CA SER A 14 11.57 -10.65 4.49
C SER A 14 10.84 -11.95 4.17
N HIS A 15 10.23 -12.54 5.21
CA HIS A 15 9.31 -13.67 5.07
C HIS A 15 7.92 -13.17 4.71
N LEU A 16 7.27 -13.86 3.77
CA LEU A 16 5.86 -13.65 3.44
C LEU A 16 5.03 -14.78 4.03
N ALA A 17 3.91 -14.43 4.64
CA ALA A 17 2.92 -15.38 5.14
C ALA A 17 1.52 -14.86 4.82
N TYR A 18 0.59 -15.77 4.52
CA TYR A 18 -0.81 -15.44 4.38
C TYR A 18 -1.46 -15.29 5.76
N ALA A 19 -1.96 -14.08 6.06
CA ALA A 19 -2.54 -13.75 7.36
C ALA A 19 -4.05 -14.04 7.49
N GLY A 20 -4.64 -14.76 6.53
CA GLY A 20 -6.08 -15.01 6.48
C GLY A 20 -6.89 -13.85 5.89
N SER A 21 -8.18 -14.09 5.67
CA SER A 21 -9.14 -13.04 5.31
C SER A 21 -9.50 -12.22 6.56
N LYS A 22 -9.54 -10.89 6.41
CA LYS A 22 -9.89 -9.95 7.48
C LYS A 22 -10.87 -8.92 6.96
N LYS A 23 -11.81 -8.50 7.80
CA LYS A 23 -12.62 -7.30 7.54
C LYS A 23 -11.69 -6.09 7.50
N LEU A 24 -11.95 -5.16 6.58
CA LEU A 24 -11.19 -3.91 6.42
C LEU A 24 -11.04 -3.14 7.73
N THR A 25 -12.11 -3.10 8.52
CA THR A 25 -12.19 -2.40 9.81
C THR A 25 -11.38 -3.06 10.93
N ARG A 26 -10.88 -4.28 10.71
CA ARG A 26 -10.07 -5.07 11.64
C ARG A 26 -8.61 -5.21 11.18
N LEU A 27 -8.21 -4.49 10.13
CA LEU A 27 -6.82 -4.49 9.71
C LEU A 27 -5.97 -3.78 10.78
N PRO A 28 -4.80 -4.33 11.13
CA PRO A 28 -3.91 -3.68 12.08
C PRO A 28 -3.49 -2.31 11.56
N ARG A 29 -3.10 -1.42 12.48
CA ARG A 29 -2.40 -0.18 12.13
C ARG A 29 -1.15 -0.51 11.29
N ARG A 30 -0.70 0.43 10.47
CA ARG A 30 0.42 0.27 9.53
C ARG A 30 0.12 -0.72 8.39
N THR A 31 -1.12 -0.76 7.91
CA THR A 31 -1.52 -1.62 6.77
C THR A 31 -1.59 -0.82 5.47
N ALA A 32 -0.98 -1.37 4.41
CA ALA A 32 -1.21 -0.93 3.04
C ALA A 32 -2.31 -1.78 2.39
N ILE A 33 -3.25 -1.13 1.71
CA ILE A 33 -4.39 -1.76 1.04
C ILE A 33 -4.32 -1.40 -0.44
N VAL A 34 -4.38 -2.42 -1.29
CA VAL A 34 -4.35 -2.24 -2.74
C VAL A 34 -5.73 -2.56 -3.31
N ALA A 35 -6.25 -1.67 -4.14
CA ALA A 35 -7.47 -1.85 -4.93
C ALA A 35 -7.18 -1.49 -6.39
N PHE A 36 -8.03 -1.95 -7.32
CA PHE A 36 -7.73 -1.88 -8.76
C PHE A 36 -8.49 -0.80 -9.51
N SER A 37 -9.27 0.02 -8.79
CA SER A 37 -9.92 1.21 -9.36
C SER A 37 -9.77 2.42 -8.44
N ALA A 38 -9.76 3.61 -9.03
CA ALA A 38 -9.70 4.86 -8.27
C ALA A 38 -10.91 5.00 -7.34
N ASP A 39 -12.10 4.61 -7.82
CA ASP A 39 -13.34 4.66 -7.05
C ASP A 39 -13.27 3.78 -5.80
N GLU A 40 -12.77 2.54 -5.93
CA GLU A 40 -12.56 1.65 -4.78
C GLU A 40 -11.52 2.21 -3.81
N VAL A 41 -10.41 2.74 -4.31
CA VAL A 41 -9.37 3.37 -3.47
C VAL A 41 -9.97 4.50 -2.63
N TYR A 42 -10.74 5.41 -3.25
CA TYR A 42 -11.37 6.51 -2.52
C TYR A 42 -12.44 6.02 -1.54
N ALA A 43 -13.27 5.05 -1.93
CA ALA A 43 -14.30 4.48 -1.06
C ALA A 43 -13.70 3.80 0.17
N ILE A 44 -12.66 2.99 -0.01
CA ILE A 44 -11.93 2.32 1.08
C ILE A 44 -11.27 3.35 1.99
N ALA A 45 -10.57 4.34 1.41
CA ALA A 45 -9.88 5.37 2.18
C ALA A 45 -10.87 6.20 3.01
N GLU A 46 -12.04 6.51 2.46
CA GLU A 46 -13.09 7.23 3.17
C GLU A 46 -13.67 6.42 4.32
N LEU A 47 -13.92 5.12 4.11
CA LEU A 47 -14.35 4.22 5.18
C LEU A 47 -13.33 4.15 6.32
N ILE A 48 -12.04 4.10 6.00
CA ILE A 48 -10.95 4.09 7.00
C ILE A 48 -10.87 5.43 7.72
N ARG A 49 -10.91 6.56 7.00
CA ARG A 49 -10.92 7.90 7.63
C ARG A 49 -12.04 8.03 8.66
N ARG A 50 -13.24 7.54 8.33
CA ARG A 50 -14.41 7.58 9.23
C ARG A 50 -14.27 6.72 10.48
N GLN A 51 -13.57 5.59 10.40
CA GLN A 51 -13.53 4.62 11.50
C GLN A 51 -12.22 4.61 12.30
N GLN A 52 -11.12 4.99 11.66
CA GLN A 52 -9.75 4.85 12.18
C GLN A 52 -8.99 6.18 12.19
N GLY A 53 -9.61 7.29 11.75
CA GLY A 53 -9.06 8.65 11.88
C GLY A 53 -8.24 9.16 10.69
N GLY A 54 -7.65 8.29 9.85
CA GLY A 54 -6.83 8.76 8.73
C GLY A 54 -6.37 7.69 7.75
N ALA A 55 -6.23 8.07 6.48
CA ALA A 55 -5.65 7.24 5.42
C ALA A 55 -4.99 8.10 4.34
N ALA A 56 -3.77 7.73 3.96
CA ALA A 56 -3.09 8.26 2.78
C ALA A 56 -3.62 7.58 1.51
N VAL A 57 -3.68 8.32 0.40
CA VAL A 57 -4.19 7.82 -0.88
C VAL A 57 -3.14 7.99 -1.97
N VAL A 58 -2.80 6.89 -2.65
CA VAL A 58 -1.84 6.90 -3.77
C VAL A 58 -2.48 6.31 -5.01
N LEU A 59 -2.64 7.13 -6.05
CA LEU A 59 -3.09 6.69 -7.37
C LEU A 59 -1.96 6.90 -8.37
N GLY A 60 -1.90 6.04 -9.40
CA GLY A 60 -0.96 6.20 -10.52
C GLY A 60 -1.04 7.56 -11.21
N ALA A 61 -2.23 8.16 -11.26
CA ALA A 61 -2.49 9.47 -11.88
C ALA A 61 -2.03 10.68 -11.04
N LEU A 62 -1.62 10.49 -9.77
CA LEU A 62 -1.13 11.61 -8.96
C LEU A 62 0.22 12.09 -9.47
N SER A 63 0.44 13.41 -9.41
CA SER A 63 1.76 13.99 -9.68
C SER A 63 2.80 13.38 -8.74
N PRO A 64 4.09 13.28 -9.16
CA PRO A 64 5.15 12.74 -8.31
C PRO A 64 5.23 13.45 -6.95
N ARG A 65 5.03 14.78 -6.94
CA ARG A 65 5.02 15.57 -5.70
C ARG A 65 3.86 15.18 -4.78
N THR A 66 2.64 15.07 -5.32
CA THR A 66 1.45 14.69 -4.54
C THR A 66 1.57 13.27 -4.00
N ARG A 67 2.05 12.33 -4.82
CA ARG A 67 2.30 10.95 -4.42
C ARG A 67 3.30 10.88 -3.26
N ASN A 68 4.43 11.57 -3.38
CA ASN A 68 5.46 11.58 -2.34
C ASN A 68 4.95 12.17 -1.02
N ALA A 69 4.18 13.26 -1.07
CA ALA A 69 3.57 13.84 0.13
C ALA A 69 2.58 12.87 0.82
N GLN A 70 1.78 12.11 0.05
CA GLN A 70 0.88 11.09 0.59
C GLN A 70 1.64 9.91 1.21
N VAL A 71 2.74 9.49 0.59
CA VAL A 71 3.61 8.46 1.15
C VAL A 71 4.31 8.96 2.42
N GLU A 72 4.73 10.22 2.46
CA GLU A 72 5.41 10.83 3.60
C GLU A 72 4.54 10.85 4.85
N ILE A 73 3.27 11.27 4.77
CA ILE A 73 2.35 11.27 5.92
C ILE A 73 2.07 9.86 6.46
N PHE A 74 2.17 8.83 5.62
CA PHE A 74 2.11 7.44 6.09
C PHE A 74 3.44 7.02 6.71
N GLN A 75 4.57 7.38 6.13
CA GLN A 75 5.88 7.02 6.68
C GLN A 75 6.17 7.71 8.03
N SER A 76 5.78 8.98 8.19
CA SER A 76 5.90 9.75 9.43
C SER A 76 5.04 9.19 10.57
N GLY A 77 3.95 8.50 10.22
CA GLY A 77 2.96 8.01 11.19
C GLY A 77 1.82 8.99 11.47
N ASP A 78 1.72 10.09 10.70
CA ASP A 78 0.56 10.99 10.76
C ASP A 78 -0.73 10.25 10.40
N VAL A 79 -0.63 9.22 9.53
CA VAL A 79 -1.70 8.26 9.26
C VAL A 79 -1.21 6.81 9.33
N ASP A 80 -2.08 5.91 9.78
CA ASP A 80 -1.75 4.49 9.96
C ASP A 80 -2.02 3.62 8.74
N TYR A 81 -2.71 4.15 7.74
CA TYR A 81 -3.18 3.37 6.59
C TYR A 81 -2.80 4.05 5.28
N LEU A 82 -2.40 3.23 4.31
CA LEU A 82 -2.14 3.64 2.93
C LEU A 82 -3.10 2.86 2.02
N VAL A 83 -3.88 3.56 1.21
CA VAL A 83 -4.76 2.94 0.20
C VAL A 83 -4.27 3.34 -1.18
N ALA A 84 -4.01 2.36 -2.04
CA ALA A 84 -3.36 2.61 -3.32
C ALA A 84 -3.88 1.75 -4.46
N THR A 85 -3.58 2.18 -5.69
CA THR A 85 -3.54 1.29 -6.85
C THR A 85 -2.22 0.52 -6.90
N ASP A 86 -2.11 -0.45 -7.80
CA ASP A 86 -0.91 -1.25 -8.09
C ASP A 86 0.21 -0.48 -8.83
N ALA A 87 0.15 0.85 -8.82
CA ALA A 87 0.96 1.77 -9.62
C ALA A 87 2.33 2.12 -9.02
#